data_AF-A0A951Q028-F1
#
_entry.id   AF-A0A951Q028-F1
#
_cell.length_a   1.000
_cell.length_b   1.000
_cell.length_c   1.000
_cell.angle_alpha   90.00
_cell.angle_beta   90.00
_cell.angle_gamma   90.00
#
_symmetry.space_group_name_H-M   'P 1'
#
loop_
_entity.id
_entity.type
_entity.pdbx_description
1 polymer ?
#
loop_
_entity_poly.entity_id
_entity_poly.type
_entity_poly.pdbx_seq_one_letter_code
_entity_poly.pdbx_strand_id
1 'polypeptide(L)'
;MIGSLTPIIKLKGGQVRPGLSGSPLLNQRTGKVCGVIKFTRNRNSDLGGGAIPIDVVFKYYPKVIIAHSDFHQQDKRWDRTQSVILTRCLT
;
A
#
# COMPACT_ATOMS: atom_id res chain seq x y z
N MET A 1 12.58 26.43 1.05
CA MET A 1 11.44 25.49 0.95
C MET A 1 11.92 24.22 0.26
N ILE A 2 12.23 23.16 1.00
CA ILE A 2 12.61 21.86 0.42
C ILE A 2 11.36 20.98 0.51
N GLY A 3 10.54 20.98 -0.54
CA GLY A 3 9.49 19.98 -0.67
C GLY A 3 10.17 18.62 -0.72
N SER A 4 9.82 17.72 0.21
CA SER A 4 10.49 16.43 0.32
C SER A 4 10.38 15.67 -1.00
N LEU A 5 11.53 15.37 -1.61
CA LEU A 5 11.69 14.61 -2.87
C LEU A 5 11.27 13.13 -2.76
N THR A 6 10.61 12.72 -1.69
CA THR A 6 10.12 11.35 -1.55
C THR A 6 8.90 11.19 -2.45
N PRO A 7 8.90 10.29 -3.44
CA PRO A 7 7.71 10.03 -4.22
C PRO A 7 6.61 9.53 -3.27
N ILE A 8 5.40 10.08 -3.42
CA ILE A 8 4.24 9.76 -2.57
C ILE A 8 3.09 9.42 -3.51
N ILE A 9 2.38 8.33 -3.22
CA ILE A 9 1.09 8.04 -3.85
C ILE A 9 0.05 8.91 -3.16
N LYS A 10 -0.53 9.85 -3.90
CA LYS A 10 -1.63 10.69 -3.41
C LYS A 10 -2.95 9.93 -3.54
N LEU A 11 -3.64 9.75 -2.43
CA LEU A 11 -4.95 9.14 -2.41
C LEU A 11 -6.01 10.21 -2.76
N LYS A 12 -6.95 9.86 -3.64
CA LYS A 12 -8.05 10.72 -4.06
C LYS A 12 -9.37 10.05 -3.71
N GLY A 13 -10.22 10.73 -2.95
CA GLY A 13 -11.51 10.21 -2.50
C GLY A 13 -11.38 9.22 -1.35
N GLY A 14 -12.34 9.29 -0.42
CA GLY A 14 -12.39 8.46 0.79
C GLY A 14 -11.56 9.04 1.95
N GLN A 15 -12.19 9.19 3.12
CA GLN A 15 -11.46 9.48 4.34
C GLN A 15 -10.63 8.26 4.74
N VAL A 16 -9.30 8.36 4.64
CA VAL A 16 -8.41 7.47 5.37
C VAL A 16 -8.63 7.77 6.85
N ARG A 17 -9.31 6.86 7.55
CA ARG A 17 -9.58 7.02 8.98
C ARG A 17 -8.25 7.12 9.75
N PRO A 18 -8.16 7.96 10.78
CA PRO A 18 -7.02 7.93 11.70
C PRO A 18 -6.75 6.51 12.19
N GLY A 19 -5.48 6.14 12.33
CA GLY A 19 -5.06 4.79 12.73
C GLY A 19 -4.70 3.85 11.57
N LEU A 20 -4.92 4.25 10.32
CA LEU A 20 -4.52 3.46 9.14
C LEU A 20 -3.05 3.61 8.73
N SER A 21 -2.26 4.46 9.40
CA SER A 21 -0.81 4.55 9.14
C SER A 21 -0.15 3.18 9.32
N GLY A 22 0.71 2.81 8.36
CA GLY A 22 1.32 1.48 8.28
C GLY A 22 0.50 0.44 7.51
N SER A 23 -0.76 0.72 7.16
CA SER A 23 -1.59 -0.22 6.41
C SER A 23 -1.12 -0.39 4.96
N PRO A 24 -1.27 -1.58 4.35
CA PRO A 24 -0.94 -1.81 2.95
C PRO A 24 -1.96 -1.16 2.02
N LEU A 25 -1.48 -0.48 0.98
CA LEU A 25 -2.30 0.00 -0.14
C LEU A 25 -2.30 -1.07 -1.23
N LEU A 26 -3.47 -1.64 -1.52
CA LEU A 26 -3.64 -2.69 -2.52
C LEU A 26 -3.97 -2.10 -3.88
N ASN A 27 -3.25 -2.52 -4.92
CA ASN A 27 -3.67 -2.31 -6.29
C ASN A 27 -4.73 -3.36 -6.65
N GLN A 28 -5.99 -2.94 -6.74
CA GLN A 28 -7.10 -3.84 -7.03
C GLN A 28 -7.01 -4.51 -8.39
N ARG A 29 -6.32 -3.92 -9.39
CA ARG A 29 -6.14 -4.53 -10.72
C ARG A 29 -5.16 -5.70 -10.69
N THR A 30 -4.14 -5.63 -9.84
CA THR A 30 -3.09 -6.65 -9.80
C THR A 30 -3.14 -7.53 -8.55
N GLY A 31 -3.95 -7.16 -7.56
CA GLY A 31 -3.99 -7.76 -6.23
C GLY A 31 -2.75 -7.48 -5.38
N LYS A 32 -1.77 -6.71 -5.86
CA LYS A 32 -0.47 -6.52 -5.20
C LYS A 32 -0.44 -5.27 -4.31
N VAL A 33 0.40 -5.27 -3.28
CA VAL A 33 0.66 -4.08 -2.47
C VAL A 33 1.49 -3.09 -3.29
N CYS A 34 1.01 -1.86 -3.46
CA CYS A 34 1.71 -0.80 -4.20
C CYS A 34 2.27 0.31 -3.31
N GLY A 35 1.88 0.35 -2.04
CA GLY A 35 2.43 1.30 -1.07
C GLY A 35 1.97 1.04 0.36
N VAL A 36 2.43 1.91 1.26
CA VAL A 36 2.11 1.86 2.70
C VAL A 36 1.56 3.21 3.12
N ILE A 37 0.37 3.23 3.74
CA ILE A 37 -0.27 4.47 4.22
C ILE A 37 0.66 5.17 5.22
N LYS A 38 0.97 6.44 4.99
CA LYS A 38 1.84 7.23 5.88
C LYS A 38 1.05 8.23 6.71
N PHE A 39 0.15 8.98 6.06
CA PHE A 39 -0.57 10.07 6.72
C PHE A 39 -1.90 10.40 6.06
N THR A 40 -2.75 11.08 6.82
CA THR A 40 -4.03 11.67 6.42
C THR A 40 -3.86 13.19 6.37
N ARG A 41 -4.27 13.87 5.30
CA ARG A 41 -4.04 15.32 5.17
C ARG A 41 -5.06 16.20 5.90
N ASN A 42 -6.24 15.68 6.27
CA ASN A 42 -7.21 16.41 7.11
C ASN A 42 -8.30 15.46 7.67
N ARG A 43 -8.78 15.68 8.91
CA ARG A 43 -9.91 14.95 9.50
C ARG A 43 -11.28 15.49 9.05
N ASN A 44 -11.35 16.73 8.58
CA ASN A 44 -12.62 17.43 8.32
C ASN A 44 -12.92 17.65 6.82
N SER A 45 -12.12 17.10 5.91
CA SER A 45 -12.32 17.26 4.46
C SER A 45 -11.84 16.01 3.71
N ASP A 46 -12.47 15.69 2.58
CA ASP A 46 -12.13 14.58 1.66
C ASP A 46 -10.76 14.70 0.96
N LEU A 47 -9.86 15.52 1.49
CA LEU A 47 -8.55 15.85 0.91
C LEU A 47 -7.52 14.72 0.98
N GLY A 48 -7.95 13.50 1.30
CA GLY A 48 -7.20 12.28 1.12
C GLY A 48 -6.00 12.11 2.06
N GLY A 49 -5.22 11.07 1.79
CA GLY A 49 -3.99 10.71 2.48
C GLY A 49 -2.83 10.52 1.51
N GLY A 50 -1.67 10.18 2.06
CA GLY A 50 -0.48 9.83 1.28
C GLY A 50 0.02 8.45 1.68
N ALA A 51 0.43 7.66 0.69
CA ALA A 51 1.15 6.42 0.88
C ALA A 51 2.59 6.52 0.36
N ILE A 52 3.51 5.85 1.03
CA ILE A 52 4.88 5.64 0.56
C ILE A 52 4.83 4.54 -0.50
N PRO A 53 5.31 4.77 -1.73
CA PRO A 53 5.48 3.75 -2.75
C PRO A 53 6.29 2.55 -2.24
N ILE A 54 5.91 1.33 -2.64
CA ILE A 54 6.56 0.12 -2.11
C ILE A 54 8.03 -0.02 -2.52
N ASP A 55 8.42 0.51 -3.67
CA ASP A 55 9.81 0.59 -4.15
C ASP A 55 10.70 1.45 -3.22
N VAL A 56 10.15 2.55 -2.69
CA VAL A 56 10.82 3.36 -1.66
C VAL A 56 11.02 2.52 -0.39
N VAL A 57 10.01 1.78 0.05
CA VAL A 57 10.14 0.91 1.23
C VAL A 57 11.25 -0.11 1.03
N PHE A 58 11.31 -0.79 -0.13
CA PHE A 58 12.36 -1.76 -0.41
C PHE A 58 13.75 -1.13 -0.50
N LYS A 59 13.85 0.10 -1.04
CA LYS A 59 15.12 0.83 -1.09
C LYS A 59 15.71 1.10 0.30
N TYR A 60 14.88 1.50 1.26
CA TYR A 60 15.33 1.81 2.63
C TYR A 60 15.34 0.61 3.57
N TYR A 61 14.54 -0.41 3.29
CA TYR A 61 14.39 -1.61 4.11
C TYR A 61 14.52 -2.89 3.25
N PRO A 62 15.71 -3.20 2.73
CA PRO A 62 15.91 -4.35 1.82
C PRO A 62 15.60 -5.70 2.47
N LYS A 63 15.69 -5.81 3.81
CA LYS A 63 15.28 -7.03 4.52
C LYS A 63 13.79 -7.35 4.34
N VAL A 64 12.96 -6.35 4.07
CA VAL A 64 11.51 -6.53 3.86
C VAL A 64 11.24 -7.31 2.57
N ILE A 65 11.97 -7.04 1.47
CA ILE A 65 11.76 -7.79 0.23
C ILE A 65 12.25 -9.24 0.33
N ILE A 66 13.31 -9.47 1.12
CA ILE A 66 13.81 -10.82 1.42
C ILE A 66 12.75 -11.58 2.23
N ALA A 67 12.32 -11.03 3.37
CA ALA A 67 11.29 -11.65 4.20
C ALA A 67 9.96 -11.85 3.46
N HIS A 68 9.58 -10.90 2.59
CA HIS A 68 8.43 -11.05 1.70
C HIS A 68 8.58 -12.27 0.79
N SER A 69 9.73 -12.42 0.13
CA SER A 69 10.00 -13.55 -0.76
C SER A 69 10.00 -14.87 -0.02
N ASP A 70 10.65 -14.94 1.15
CA ASP A 70 10.74 -16.15 1.97
C ASP A 70 9.37 -16.59 2.48
N PHE A 71 8.54 -15.64 2.94
CA PHE A 71 7.18 -15.93 3.38
C PHE A 71 6.34 -16.50 2.24
N HIS A 72 6.35 -15.89 1.05
CA HIS A 72 5.54 -16.36 -0.08
C HIS A 72 6.09 -17.64 -0.71
N GLN A 73 7.36 -18.00 -0.50
CA GLN A 73 7.87 -19.33 -0.87
C GLN A 73 7.26 -20.42 0.03
N GLN A 74 7.13 -20.14 1.33
CA GLN A 74 6.64 -21.10 2.32
C GLN A 74 5.11 -21.13 2.44
N ASP A 75 4.43 -20.00 2.22
CA ASP A 75 2.99 -19.84 2.34
C ASP A 75 2.36 -19.25 1.07
N LYS A 76 1.72 -20.13 0.30
CA LYS A 76 1.01 -19.79 -0.95
C LYS A 76 -0.44 -19.37 -0.76
N ARG A 77 -0.94 -19.22 0.48
CA ARG A 77 -2.36 -18.84 0.72
C ARG A 77 -2.66 -17.45 0.18
N TRP A 78 -1.71 -16.53 0.25
CA TRP A 78 -1.89 -15.17 -0.25
C TRP A 78 -2.02 -15.14 -1.79
N ASP A 79 -1.13 -15.85 -2.49
CA ASP A 79 -1.17 -16.01 -3.94
C ASP A 79 -2.52 -16.60 -4.41
N ARG A 80 -3.03 -17.60 -3.67
CA ARG A 80 -4.34 -18.21 -3.92
C ARG A 80 -5.51 -17.25 -3.68
N THR A 81 -5.41 -16.39 -2.66
CA THR A 81 -6.47 -15.43 -2.30
C THR A 81 -6.55 -14.27 -3.29
N GLN A 82 -5.40 -13.81 -3.83
CA GLN A 82 -5.37 -12.77 -4.86
C GLN A 82 -6.20 -13.13 -6.10
N SER A 83 -6.16 -14.41 -6.52
CA SER A 83 -6.97 -14.89 -7.65
C SER A 83 -8.47 -14.75 -7.39
N VAL A 84 -8.93 -14.91 -6.14
CA VAL A 84 -10.36 -14.83 -5.78
C VAL A 84 -10.83 -13.38 -5.63
N ILE A 85 -9.99 -12.50 -5.07
CA ILE A 85 -10.31 -11.07 -4.90
C ILE A 85 -10.44 -10.37 -6.26
N LEU A 86 -9.55 -10.69 -7.20
CA LEU A 86 -9.62 -10.14 -8.56
C LEU A 86 -10.91 -10.52 -9.29
N THR A 87 -11.42 -11.74 -9.09
CA THR A 87 -12.69 -12.19 -9.68
C THR A 87 -13.90 -11.47 -9.08
N ARG A 88 -13.85 -11.07 -7.81
CA ARG A 88 -14.97 -10.42 -7.09
C ARG A 88 -15.01 -8.90 -7.17
N CYS A 89 -13.88 -8.24 -7.41
CA CYS A 89 -13.84 -6.77 -7.57
C CYS A 89 -14.16 -6.29 -9.00
N LEU A 90 -14.31 -7.21 -9.95
CA LEU A 90 -14.63 -6.94 -11.36
C LEU A 90 -16.07 -7.33 -11.75
N THR A 91 -16.88 -7.77 -10.77
CA THR A 91 -18.31 -8.08 -10.89
C THR A 91 -19.10 -7.18 -9.98
#